data_AF-A0A0F5APU7-F1
#
_entry.id   AF-A0A0F5APU7-F1
#
_cell.length_a   1.000
_cell.length_b   1.000
_cell.length_c   1.000
_cell.angle_alpha   90.00
_cell.angle_beta   90.00
_cell.angle_gamma   90.00
#
_symmetry.space_group_name_H-M   'P 1'
#
loop_
_entity.id
_entity.type
_entity.pdbx_description
1 polymer ?
#
loop_
_entity_poly.entity_id
_entity_poly.type
_entity_poly.pdbx_seq_one_letter_code
_entity_poly.pdbx_strand_id
1 'polypeptide(L)'
;MGTFLRDQHIKNVSVNEELLQQINDFLSDRERSSNEVLEEKEAVQEDFLLLNYVIRFDNRGYKLTDFSDVKKYYSQASKVERIVYTLDSNRAVFSNKQQGTSIELRFDSNDPNNTYLQISSDDGDLVDSVFCGLLEVIKKYQNHNGKIRNAWTQLLIQILGVGLGFVASLLITLKVYPFVKIENAFVITFLFTFLIFSNAWGYINQQLLNLVNRLFPNIRFIRAGRYRWTWVWQSLVGGLIVAFALLIINGILDWVINMLSAYVQW
;
A
#
# COMPACT_ATOMS: atom_id res chain seq x y z
N MET A 1 -7.68 -21.90 -28.51
CA MET A 1 -6.51 -21.00 -28.41
C MET A 1 -6.31 -20.68 -26.94
N GLY A 2 -5.06 -20.52 -26.48
CA GLY A 2 -4.80 -20.20 -25.08
C GLY A 2 -5.00 -18.71 -24.83
N THR A 3 -5.75 -18.36 -23.79
CA THR A 3 -5.90 -16.98 -23.32
C THR A 3 -4.60 -16.55 -22.65
N PHE A 4 -3.93 -15.54 -23.17
CA PHE A 4 -2.74 -14.96 -22.55
C PHE A 4 -3.17 -14.09 -21.37
N LEU A 5 -2.39 -14.12 -20.28
CA LEU A 5 -2.66 -13.36 -19.06
C LEU A 5 -1.35 -12.77 -18.54
N ARG A 6 -1.39 -11.48 -18.19
CA ARG A 6 -0.38 -10.84 -17.35
C ARG A 6 -1.05 -10.10 -16.22
N ASP A 7 -0.53 -10.28 -15.02
CA ASP A 7 -0.99 -9.62 -13.82
C ASP A 7 0.16 -9.16 -12.94
N GLN A 8 -0.03 -8.04 -12.24
CA GLN A 8 0.91 -7.54 -11.26
C GLN A 8 0.21 -6.72 -10.19
N HIS A 9 0.57 -6.97 -8.92
CA HIS A 9 0.20 -6.07 -7.83
C HIS A 9 0.89 -4.72 -7.96
N ILE A 10 0.09 -3.65 -7.92
CA ILE A 10 0.61 -2.30 -7.95
C ILE A 10 0.89 -1.85 -6.51
N LYS A 11 2.11 -1.36 -6.27
CA LYS A 11 2.56 -0.97 -4.94
C LYS A 11 3.14 0.42 -4.93
N ASN A 12 2.86 1.15 -3.85
CA ASN A 12 3.49 2.44 -3.53
C ASN A 12 3.31 3.45 -4.68
N VAL A 13 2.07 3.79 -5.03
CA VAL A 13 1.76 4.75 -6.13
C VAL A 13 0.99 5.94 -5.61
N SER A 14 1.39 7.12 -6.07
CA SER A 14 0.70 8.37 -5.81
C SER A 14 -0.22 8.71 -6.98
N VAL A 15 -1.53 8.57 -6.78
CA VAL A 15 -2.53 8.80 -7.82
C VAL A 15 -3.01 10.24 -7.75
N ASN A 16 -2.56 11.07 -8.67
CA ASN A 16 -3.04 12.44 -8.88
C ASN A 16 -3.94 12.51 -10.14
N GLU A 17 -4.52 13.67 -10.41
CA GLU A 17 -5.37 13.87 -11.60
C GLU A 17 -4.63 13.64 -12.92
N GLU A 18 -3.34 13.95 -12.96
CA GLU A 18 -2.49 13.75 -14.14
C GLU A 18 -2.28 12.26 -14.45
N LEU A 19 -2.00 11.42 -13.44
CA LEU A 19 -1.91 9.97 -13.63
C LEU A 19 -3.24 9.40 -14.12
N LEU A 20 -4.36 9.84 -13.52
CA LEU A 20 -5.68 9.41 -13.97
C LEU A 20 -5.90 9.77 -15.45
N GLN A 21 -5.50 10.99 -15.85
CA GLN A 21 -5.57 11.43 -17.24
C GLN A 21 -4.69 10.57 -18.16
N GLN A 22 -3.42 10.35 -17.82
CA GLN A 22 -2.51 9.57 -18.66
C GLN A 22 -2.97 8.13 -18.85
N ILE A 23 -3.50 7.50 -17.80
CA ILE A 23 -4.09 6.16 -17.89
C ILE A 23 -5.33 6.18 -18.79
N ASN A 24 -6.19 7.17 -18.60
CA ASN A 24 -7.39 7.31 -19.42
C ASN A 24 -7.02 7.44 -20.89
N ASP A 25 -6.12 8.37 -21.23
CA ASP A 25 -5.73 8.65 -22.61
C ASP A 25 -5.13 7.40 -23.26
N PHE A 26 -4.27 6.69 -22.54
CA PHE A 26 -3.70 5.43 -23.01
C PHE A 26 -4.79 4.38 -23.30
N LEU A 27 -5.78 4.23 -22.42
CA LEU A 27 -6.85 3.24 -22.59
C LEU A 27 -7.87 3.66 -23.66
N SER A 28 -8.23 4.94 -23.75
CA SER A 28 -9.16 5.46 -24.76
C SER A 28 -8.55 5.43 -26.15
N ASP A 29 -7.25 5.73 -26.29
CA ASP A 29 -6.54 5.58 -27.57
C ASP A 29 -6.51 4.11 -28.00
N ARG A 30 -6.41 3.18 -27.06
CA ARG A 30 -6.50 1.74 -27.34
C ARG A 30 -7.90 1.28 -27.70
N GLU A 31 -8.91 1.70 -26.96
CA GLU A 31 -10.30 1.47 -27.32
C GLU A 31 -10.58 1.94 -28.75
N ARG A 32 -10.21 3.19 -29.08
CA ARG A 32 -10.47 3.78 -30.39
C ARG A 32 -9.71 3.05 -31.49
N SER A 33 -8.40 2.87 -31.34
CA SER A 33 -7.58 2.23 -32.38
C SER A 33 -7.95 0.76 -32.62
N SER A 34 -8.31 0.01 -31.57
CA SER A 34 -8.77 -1.37 -31.72
C SER A 34 -10.14 -1.43 -32.40
N ASN A 35 -11.07 -0.56 -32.01
CA ASN A 35 -12.41 -0.55 -32.58
C ASN A 35 -12.40 -0.07 -34.05
N GLU A 36 -11.60 0.94 -34.41
CA GLU A 36 -11.41 1.40 -35.80
C GLU A 36 -10.91 0.23 -36.70
N VAL A 37 -9.93 -0.55 -36.24
CA VAL A 37 -9.40 -1.70 -37.00
C VAL A 37 -10.44 -2.82 -37.12
N LEU A 38 -11.30 -3.01 -36.12
CA LEU A 38 -12.38 -4.00 -36.16
C LEU A 38 -13.50 -3.57 -37.12
N GLU A 39 -13.83 -2.28 -37.14
CA GLU A 39 -14.79 -1.70 -38.10
C GLU A 39 -14.30 -1.85 -39.55
N GLU A 40 -13.02 -1.54 -39.82
CA GLU A 40 -12.42 -1.72 -41.14
C GLU A 40 -12.42 -3.17 -41.63
N LYS A 41 -12.37 -4.13 -40.70
CA LYS A 41 -12.36 -5.57 -40.99
C LYS A 41 -13.76 -6.19 -41.04
N GLU A 42 -14.82 -5.40 -40.90
CA GLU A 42 -16.21 -5.88 -40.73
C GLU A 42 -16.32 -6.97 -39.65
N ALA A 43 -15.51 -6.84 -38.59
CA ALA A 43 -15.44 -7.83 -37.53
C ALA A 43 -16.70 -7.85 -36.66
N VAL A 44 -16.88 -8.94 -35.92
CA VAL A 44 -18.06 -9.15 -35.06
C VAL A 44 -18.09 -8.09 -33.95
N GLN A 45 -19.25 -7.46 -33.71
CA GLN A 45 -19.44 -6.47 -32.64
C GLN A 45 -19.07 -6.98 -31.23
N GLU A 46 -18.97 -8.29 -31.06
CA GLU A 46 -18.54 -8.93 -29.83
C GLU A 46 -17.08 -8.62 -29.46
N ASP A 47 -16.23 -8.23 -30.41
CA ASP A 47 -14.83 -7.93 -30.14
C ASP A 47 -14.57 -6.45 -29.81
N PHE A 48 -15.60 -5.60 -29.89
CA PHE A 48 -15.50 -4.18 -29.54
C PHE A 48 -15.16 -4.00 -28.06
N LEU A 49 -14.16 -3.17 -27.82
CA LEU A 49 -13.73 -2.78 -26.48
C LEU A 49 -14.59 -1.63 -25.96
N LEU A 50 -14.92 -1.68 -24.67
CA LEU A 50 -15.68 -0.66 -23.95
C LEU A 50 -14.93 -0.22 -22.70
N LEU A 51 -14.56 1.05 -22.64
CA LEU A 51 -13.93 1.63 -21.47
C LEU A 51 -14.97 2.03 -20.42
N ASN A 52 -14.81 1.50 -19.21
CA ASN A 52 -15.66 1.77 -18.06
C ASN A 52 -14.83 2.10 -16.83
N TYR A 53 -15.43 2.83 -15.91
CA TYR A 53 -14.79 3.27 -14.68
C TYR A 53 -15.64 2.93 -13.46
N VAL A 54 -14.96 2.67 -12.34
CA VAL A 54 -15.61 2.61 -11.03
C VAL A 54 -14.86 3.52 -10.08
N ILE A 55 -15.55 4.49 -9.48
CA ILE A 55 -15.00 5.32 -8.41
C ILE A 55 -15.76 5.09 -7.12
N ARG A 56 -15.02 4.85 -6.04
CA ARG A 56 -15.55 4.77 -4.68
C ARG A 56 -14.97 5.91 -3.85
N PHE A 57 -15.84 6.71 -3.28
CA PHE A 57 -15.49 7.85 -2.43
C PHE A 57 -16.56 8.05 -1.36
N ASP A 58 -16.16 8.51 -0.17
CA ASP A 58 -17.06 8.83 0.93
C ASP A 58 -18.08 7.69 1.24
N ASN A 59 -17.59 6.44 1.26
CA ASN A 59 -18.39 5.21 1.40
C ASN A 59 -19.46 4.96 0.32
N ARG A 60 -19.42 5.65 -0.83
CA ARG A 60 -20.31 5.45 -1.98
C ARG A 60 -19.52 4.99 -3.20
N GLY A 61 -20.12 4.13 -4.02
CA GLY A 61 -19.51 3.62 -5.25
C GLY A 61 -20.37 3.96 -6.47
N TYR A 62 -19.73 4.39 -7.55
CA TYR A 62 -20.38 4.75 -8.81
C TYR A 62 -19.69 4.02 -9.95
N LYS A 63 -20.49 3.49 -10.88
CA LYS A 63 -20.02 2.96 -12.17
C LYS A 63 -20.28 4.03 -13.22
N LEU A 64 -19.29 4.34 -14.04
CA LEU A 64 -19.28 5.46 -14.97
C LEU A 64 -18.73 5.00 -16.31
N THR A 65 -19.19 5.63 -17.38
CA THR A 65 -18.70 5.43 -18.75
C THR A 65 -17.92 6.63 -19.27
N ASP A 66 -18.06 7.80 -18.62
CA ASP A 66 -17.33 9.01 -18.98
C ASP A 66 -16.28 9.35 -17.92
N PHE A 67 -15.06 9.61 -18.39
CA PHE A 67 -13.95 10.04 -17.56
C PHE A 67 -14.14 11.44 -16.97
N SER A 68 -14.93 12.30 -17.62
CA SER A 68 -15.24 13.64 -17.12
C SER A 68 -15.93 13.58 -15.74
N ASP A 69 -16.84 12.62 -15.56
CA ASP A 69 -17.51 12.35 -14.29
C ASP A 69 -16.54 11.81 -13.24
N VAL A 70 -15.59 10.94 -13.63
CA VAL A 70 -14.55 10.43 -12.73
C VAL A 70 -13.75 11.58 -12.13
N LYS A 71 -13.30 12.54 -12.95
CA LYS A 71 -12.58 13.74 -12.49
C LYS A 71 -13.43 14.60 -11.55
N LYS A 72 -14.70 14.79 -11.90
CA LYS A 72 -15.64 15.57 -11.08
C LYS A 72 -15.80 14.95 -9.70
N TYR A 73 -16.03 13.64 -9.61
CA TYR A 73 -16.14 12.96 -8.32
C TYR A 73 -14.81 12.91 -7.57
N TYR A 74 -13.69 12.72 -8.27
CA TYR A 74 -12.36 12.71 -7.67
C TYR A 74 -12.03 14.02 -6.96
N SER A 75 -12.29 15.15 -7.62
CA SER A 75 -12.05 16.50 -7.10
C SER A 75 -12.99 16.87 -5.94
N GLN A 76 -14.26 16.46 -6.01
CA GLN A 76 -15.28 16.79 -5.00
C GLN A 76 -15.19 15.95 -3.73
N ALA A 77 -14.79 14.68 -3.84
CA ALA A 77 -14.77 13.71 -2.75
C ALA A 77 -14.08 14.24 -1.48
N SER A 78 -14.50 13.78 -0.30
CA SER A 78 -13.73 14.02 0.93
C SER A 78 -12.58 13.02 1.08
N LYS A 79 -12.84 11.76 0.76
CA LYS A 79 -11.89 10.65 0.72
C LYS A 79 -12.19 9.77 -0.48
N VAL A 80 -11.22 9.65 -1.39
CA VAL A 80 -11.26 8.64 -2.46
C VAL A 80 -10.73 7.34 -1.90
N GLU A 81 -11.50 6.27 -2.07
CA GLU A 81 -11.20 4.94 -1.55
C GLU A 81 -10.64 4.04 -2.64
N ARG A 82 -11.29 4.04 -3.81
CA ARG A 82 -10.95 3.15 -4.93
C ARG A 82 -11.24 3.80 -6.27
N ILE A 83 -10.39 3.53 -7.25
CA ILE A 83 -10.65 3.80 -8.68
C ILE A 83 -10.32 2.52 -9.46
N VAL A 84 -11.20 2.13 -10.37
CA VAL A 84 -11.01 0.99 -11.27
C VAL A 84 -11.22 1.48 -12.69
N TYR A 85 -10.30 1.12 -13.58
CA TYR A 85 -10.44 1.20 -15.01
C TYR A 85 -10.67 -0.22 -15.53
N THR A 86 -11.66 -0.39 -16.38
CA THR A 86 -11.97 -1.66 -17.05
C THR A 86 -12.15 -1.39 -18.53
N LEU A 87 -11.33 -2.00 -19.37
CA LEU A 87 -11.46 -1.99 -20.82
C LEU A 87 -11.68 -3.44 -21.26
N ASP A 88 -12.94 -3.80 -21.48
CA ASP A 88 -13.35 -5.16 -21.75
C ASP A 88 -14.02 -5.24 -23.13
N SER A 89 -13.78 -6.32 -23.87
CA SER A 89 -14.55 -6.63 -25.06
C SER A 89 -15.93 -7.18 -24.69
N ASN A 90 -16.93 -6.99 -25.54
CA ASN A 90 -18.26 -7.59 -25.33
C ASN A 90 -18.17 -9.11 -25.13
N ARG A 91 -17.31 -9.81 -25.87
CA ARG A 91 -17.01 -11.24 -25.70
C ARG A 91 -16.45 -11.55 -24.32
N ALA A 92 -15.55 -10.72 -23.79
CA ALA A 92 -15.05 -10.86 -22.43
C ALA A 92 -16.16 -10.66 -21.39
N VAL A 93 -17.07 -9.71 -21.60
CA VAL A 93 -18.22 -9.51 -20.72
C VAL A 93 -19.16 -10.73 -20.74
N PHE A 94 -19.52 -11.24 -21.91
CA PHE A 94 -20.45 -12.37 -22.04
C PHE A 94 -19.84 -13.70 -21.60
N SER A 95 -18.52 -13.89 -21.76
CA SER A 95 -17.82 -15.11 -21.37
C SER A 95 -17.28 -15.10 -19.93
N ASN A 96 -17.60 -14.09 -19.11
CA ASN A 96 -17.00 -13.89 -17.80
C ASN A 96 -15.46 -13.88 -17.83
N LYS A 97 -14.90 -13.16 -18.80
CA LYS A 97 -13.46 -12.96 -19.04
C LYS A 97 -12.68 -14.23 -19.41
N GLN A 98 -13.36 -15.27 -19.88
CA GLN A 98 -12.71 -16.49 -20.36
C GLN A 98 -12.16 -16.35 -21.79
N GLN A 99 -12.77 -15.48 -22.60
CA GLN A 99 -12.45 -15.25 -24.00
C GLN A 99 -12.50 -13.75 -24.32
N GLY A 100 -11.79 -13.31 -25.35
CA GLY A 100 -11.70 -11.90 -25.71
C GLY A 100 -10.72 -11.12 -24.83
N THR A 101 -10.78 -9.80 -24.92
CA THR A 101 -9.83 -8.90 -24.27
C THR A 101 -10.44 -8.30 -23.00
N SER A 102 -9.74 -8.39 -21.88
CA SER A 102 -10.14 -7.79 -20.60
C SER A 102 -8.93 -7.16 -19.95
N ILE A 103 -8.97 -5.84 -19.75
CA ILE A 103 -7.93 -5.05 -19.09
C ILE A 103 -8.55 -4.41 -17.86
N GLU A 104 -8.00 -4.73 -16.68
CA GLU A 104 -8.45 -4.17 -15.41
C GLU A 104 -7.28 -3.56 -14.65
N LEU A 105 -7.40 -2.27 -14.33
CA LEU A 105 -6.46 -1.56 -13.46
C LEU A 105 -7.21 -1.03 -12.24
N ARG A 106 -6.82 -1.52 -11.07
CA ARG A 106 -7.47 -1.20 -9.80
C ARG A 106 -6.50 -0.50 -8.86
N PHE A 107 -6.90 0.68 -8.40
CA PHE A 107 -6.26 1.42 -7.32
C PHE A 107 -7.15 1.39 -6.08
N ASP A 108 -6.68 0.79 -4.98
CA ASP A 108 -7.41 0.76 -3.71
C ASP A 108 -6.51 1.27 -2.58
N SER A 109 -6.99 2.29 -1.87
CA SER A 109 -6.26 2.89 -0.74
C SER A 109 -6.48 2.17 0.59
N ASN A 110 -7.60 1.45 0.73
CA ASN A 110 -7.93 0.74 1.97
C ASN A 110 -7.34 -0.67 1.99
N ASP A 111 -7.33 -1.35 0.83
CA ASP A 111 -6.80 -2.72 0.69
C ASP A 111 -5.65 -2.79 -0.33
N PRO A 112 -4.39 -2.89 0.14
CA PRO A 112 -3.23 -3.05 -0.73
C PRO A 112 -3.25 -4.30 -1.60
N ASN A 113 -3.88 -5.39 -1.15
CA ASN A 113 -3.95 -6.64 -1.92
C ASN A 113 -4.92 -6.51 -3.09
N ASN A 114 -5.89 -5.62 -2.96
CA ASN A 114 -6.88 -5.32 -3.99
C ASN A 114 -6.40 -4.23 -4.96
N THR A 115 -5.09 -4.00 -5.06
CA THR A 115 -4.50 -3.09 -6.04
C THR A 115 -3.67 -3.88 -7.04
N TYR A 116 -4.11 -3.93 -8.28
CA TYR A 116 -3.48 -4.73 -9.33
C TYR A 116 -3.74 -4.16 -10.72
N LEU A 117 -2.87 -4.55 -11.65
CA LEU A 117 -3.08 -4.48 -13.08
C LEU A 117 -3.22 -5.91 -13.58
N GLN A 118 -4.29 -6.20 -14.34
CA GLN A 118 -4.54 -7.51 -14.93
C GLN A 118 -4.98 -7.31 -16.38
N ILE A 119 -4.36 -8.04 -17.30
CA ILE A 119 -4.68 -7.99 -18.72
C ILE A 119 -4.76 -9.42 -19.25
N SER A 120 -5.88 -9.75 -19.85
CA SER A 120 -6.11 -11.00 -20.56
C SER A 120 -6.55 -10.74 -21.98
N SER A 121 -6.04 -11.50 -22.94
CA SER A 121 -6.46 -11.44 -24.33
C SER A 121 -6.15 -12.74 -25.05
N ASP A 122 -6.80 -12.97 -26.19
CA ASP A 122 -6.45 -14.05 -27.11
C ASP A 122 -5.18 -13.73 -27.93
N ASP A 123 -4.73 -12.46 -27.91
CA ASP A 123 -3.50 -11.96 -28.55
C ASP A 123 -2.42 -11.63 -27.49
N GLY A 124 -1.34 -12.41 -27.48
CA GLY A 124 -0.23 -12.25 -26.55
C GLY A 124 0.57 -10.97 -26.74
N ASP A 125 0.72 -10.47 -27.97
CA ASP A 125 1.46 -9.24 -28.25
C ASP A 125 0.70 -8.01 -27.73
N LEU A 126 -0.63 -8.06 -27.82
CA LEU A 126 -1.50 -7.05 -27.21
C LEU A 126 -1.34 -7.05 -25.68
N VAL A 127 -1.37 -8.23 -25.04
CA VAL A 127 -1.18 -8.34 -23.58
C VAL A 127 0.14 -7.68 -23.17
N ASP A 128 1.23 -8.02 -23.84
CA ASP A 128 2.56 -7.53 -23.50
C ASP A 128 2.71 -6.02 -23.69
N SER A 129 2.23 -5.50 -24.83
CA SER A 129 2.34 -4.08 -25.16
C SER A 129 1.49 -3.20 -24.23
N VAL A 130 0.25 -3.59 -23.95
CA VAL A 130 -0.64 -2.86 -23.04
C VAL A 130 -0.12 -2.93 -21.61
N PHE A 131 0.36 -4.11 -21.18
CA PHE A 131 0.90 -4.30 -19.84
C PHE A 131 2.13 -3.43 -19.60
N CYS A 132 3.10 -3.47 -20.51
CA CYS A 132 4.32 -2.66 -20.41
C CYS A 132 4.00 -1.16 -20.46
N GLY A 133 3.10 -0.73 -21.35
CA GLY A 133 2.69 0.67 -21.47
C GLY A 133 2.04 1.22 -20.20
N LEU A 134 1.05 0.50 -19.64
CA LEU A 134 0.41 0.91 -18.39
C LEU A 134 1.38 0.90 -17.22
N LEU A 135 2.26 -0.11 -17.13
CA LEU A 135 3.28 -0.13 -16.09
C LEU A 135 4.26 1.03 -16.18
N GLU A 136 4.64 1.45 -17.38
CA GLU A 136 5.53 2.59 -17.56
C GLU A 136 4.86 3.90 -17.09
N VAL A 137 3.58 4.09 -17.42
CA VAL A 137 2.78 5.22 -16.91
C VAL A 137 2.73 5.19 -15.38
N ILE A 138 2.41 4.04 -14.78
CA ILE A 138 2.30 3.89 -13.33
C ILE A 138 3.65 4.10 -12.62
N LYS A 139 4.76 3.62 -13.22
CA LYS A 139 6.11 3.73 -12.64
C LYS A 139 6.55 5.18 -12.42
N LYS A 140 6.12 6.11 -13.30
CA LYS A 140 6.42 7.55 -13.17
C LYS A 140 5.87 8.16 -11.87
N TYR A 141 4.84 7.55 -11.29
CA TYR A 141 4.15 8.03 -10.09
C TYR A 141 4.41 7.15 -8.86
N GLN A 142 5.44 6.31 -8.88
CA GLN A 142 5.84 5.54 -7.71
C GLN A 142 6.30 6.46 -6.56
N ASN A 143 5.89 6.09 -5.36
CA ASN A 143 6.29 6.72 -4.11
C ASN A 143 7.19 5.81 -3.28
N HIS A 144 7.87 6.40 -2.32
CA HIS A 144 8.85 5.70 -1.49
C HIS A 144 8.27 5.13 -0.20
N ASN A 145 6.94 5.11 -0.04
CA ASN A 145 6.27 4.63 1.18
C ASN A 145 6.63 3.16 1.50
N GLY A 146 6.97 2.37 0.48
CA GLY A 146 7.43 0.99 0.64
C GLY A 146 8.72 0.84 1.45
N LYS A 147 9.56 1.87 1.54
CA LYS A 147 10.77 1.84 2.39
C LYS A 147 10.42 1.82 3.89
N ILE A 148 9.28 2.40 4.25
CA ILE A 148 8.78 2.48 5.64
C ILE A 148 7.83 1.32 5.91
N ARG A 149 7.02 0.88 4.93
CA ARG A 149 6.14 -0.28 5.08
C ARG A 149 6.87 -1.59 4.75
N ASN A 150 7.94 -1.88 5.49
CA ASN A 150 8.71 -3.10 5.35
C ASN A 150 8.80 -3.88 6.66
N ALA A 151 9.26 -5.13 6.58
CA ALA A 151 9.44 -6.00 7.74
C ALA A 151 10.38 -5.39 8.81
N TRP A 152 11.35 -4.57 8.39
CA TRP A 152 12.25 -3.86 9.30
C TRP A 152 11.54 -2.86 10.20
N THR A 153 10.56 -2.12 9.68
CA THR A 153 9.77 -1.18 10.49
C THR A 153 8.89 -1.93 11.48
N GLN A 154 8.32 -3.06 11.08
CA GLN A 154 7.59 -3.93 12.00
C GLN A 154 8.49 -4.47 13.11
N LEU A 155 9.69 -4.94 12.76
CA LEU A 155 10.68 -5.41 13.71
C LEU A 155 11.14 -4.29 14.66
N LEU A 156 11.37 -3.09 14.15
CA LEU A 156 11.80 -1.94 14.95
C LEU A 156 10.72 -1.51 15.95
N ILE A 157 9.45 -1.44 15.52
CA ILE A 157 8.31 -1.18 16.41
C ILE A 157 8.23 -2.27 17.49
N GLN A 158 8.39 -3.54 17.11
CA GLN A 158 8.36 -4.66 18.05
C GLN A 158 9.46 -4.56 19.10
N ILE A 159 10.72 -4.33 18.69
CA ILE A 159 11.85 -4.18 19.62
C ILE A 159 11.64 -2.98 20.54
N LEU A 160 11.18 -1.85 19.99
CA LEU A 160 10.85 -0.66 20.78
C LEU A 160 9.82 -0.96 21.86
N GLY A 161 8.73 -1.63 21.50
CA GLY A 161 7.68 -1.95 22.45
C GLY A 161 8.10 -2.92 23.53
N VAL A 162 8.86 -3.95 23.18
CA VAL A 162 9.39 -4.91 24.17
C VAL A 162 10.36 -4.20 25.11
N GLY A 163 11.27 -3.37 24.59
CA GLY A 163 12.22 -2.61 25.41
C GLY A 163 11.54 -1.60 26.33
N LEU A 164 10.63 -0.79 25.80
CA LEU A 164 9.83 0.16 26.60
C LEU A 164 8.95 -0.57 27.61
N GLY A 165 8.37 -1.70 27.25
CA GLY A 165 7.58 -2.54 28.13
C GLY A 165 8.36 -3.10 29.30
N PHE A 166 9.59 -3.54 29.05
CA PHE A 166 10.51 -4.00 30.09
C PHE A 166 10.84 -2.87 31.06
N VAL A 167 11.23 -1.69 30.56
CA VAL A 167 11.54 -0.52 31.40
C VAL A 167 10.31 -0.04 32.17
N ALA A 168 9.15 0.06 31.53
CA ALA A 168 7.90 0.44 32.19
C ALA A 168 7.52 -0.57 33.27
N SER A 169 7.69 -1.87 33.03
CA SER A 169 7.43 -2.93 34.00
C SER A 169 8.34 -2.81 35.22
N LEU A 170 9.64 -2.52 35.02
CA LEU A 170 10.57 -2.24 36.11
C LEU A 170 10.15 -1.01 36.93
N LEU A 171 9.78 0.10 36.28
CA LEU A 171 9.37 1.33 36.97
C LEU A 171 8.09 1.15 37.79
N ILE A 172 7.10 0.45 37.22
CA ILE A 172 5.85 0.13 37.93
C ILE A 172 6.16 -0.79 39.11
N THR A 173 7.02 -1.79 38.91
CA THR A 173 7.43 -2.69 39.98
C THR A 173 8.12 -1.94 41.10
N LEU A 174 9.05 -1.02 40.80
CA LEU A 174 9.71 -0.17 41.80
C LEU A 174 8.71 0.65 42.64
N LYS A 175 7.57 1.05 42.06
CA LYS A 175 6.51 1.75 42.79
C LYS A 175 5.59 0.83 43.58
N VAL A 176 5.33 -0.38 43.08
CA VAL A 176 4.30 -1.29 43.63
C VAL A 176 4.87 -2.29 44.64
N TYR A 177 6.11 -2.76 44.44
CA TYR A 177 6.73 -3.76 45.32
C TYR A 177 6.75 -3.39 46.82
N PRO A 178 6.88 -2.12 47.26
CA PRO A 178 6.90 -1.79 48.69
C PRO A 178 5.58 -2.08 49.40
N PHE A 179 4.48 -2.14 48.63
CA PHE A 179 3.13 -2.40 49.14
C PHE A 179 2.80 -3.90 49.19
N VAL A 180 3.66 -4.76 48.64
CA VAL A 180 3.44 -6.21 48.53
C VAL A 180 4.28 -6.92 49.59
N LYS A 181 3.62 -7.48 50.61
CA LYS A 181 4.27 -8.20 51.71
C LYS A 181 4.49 -9.68 51.39
N ILE A 182 5.32 -9.97 50.40
CA ILE A 182 5.67 -11.34 49.97
C ILE A 182 7.19 -11.45 49.84
N GLU A 183 7.78 -12.61 50.15
CA GLU A 183 9.18 -12.88 49.81
C GLU A 183 9.40 -12.76 48.30
N ASN A 184 10.50 -12.12 47.89
CA ASN A 184 10.76 -11.81 46.48
C ASN A 184 9.67 -10.97 45.79
N ALA A 185 8.94 -10.13 46.54
CA ALA A 185 7.86 -9.26 46.03
C ALA A 185 8.25 -8.48 44.76
N PHE A 186 9.49 -8.04 44.65
CA PHE A 186 9.99 -7.36 43.45
C PHE A 186 9.90 -8.25 42.20
N VAL A 187 10.47 -9.46 42.25
CA VAL A 187 10.51 -10.38 41.10
C VAL A 187 9.10 -10.81 40.69
N ILE A 188 8.24 -11.11 41.66
CA ILE A 188 6.86 -11.52 41.41
C ILE A 188 6.07 -10.37 40.77
N THR A 189 6.16 -9.16 41.34
CA THR A 189 5.47 -7.97 40.82
C THR A 189 5.97 -7.61 39.42
N PHE A 190 7.28 -7.75 39.17
CA PHE A 190 7.87 -7.57 37.84
C PHE A 190 7.30 -8.54 36.82
N LEU A 191 7.32 -9.84 37.12
CA LEU A 191 6.81 -10.86 36.20
C LEU A 191 5.33 -10.65 35.88
N PHE A 192 4.49 -10.34 36.88
CA PHE A 192 3.07 -10.03 36.66
C PHE A 192 2.87 -8.78 35.80
N THR A 193 3.60 -7.69 36.10
CA THR A 193 3.51 -6.44 35.33
C THR A 193 3.96 -6.64 33.89
N PHE A 194 5.07 -7.36 33.70
CA PHE A 194 5.61 -7.68 32.39
C PHE A 194 4.68 -8.57 31.58
N LEU A 195 4.01 -9.54 32.22
CA LEU A 195 3.06 -10.43 31.56
C LEU A 195 1.81 -9.67 31.10
N ILE A 196 1.31 -8.72 31.90
CA ILE A 196 0.22 -7.81 31.50
C ILE A 196 0.67 -6.96 30.31
N PHE A 197 1.85 -6.35 30.38
CA PHE A 197 2.37 -5.51 29.30
C PHE A 197 2.59 -6.30 28.00
N SER A 198 3.16 -7.50 28.09
CA SER A 198 3.43 -8.37 26.94
C SER A 198 2.14 -8.71 26.18
N ASN A 199 1.06 -9.02 26.91
CA ASN A 199 -0.25 -9.27 26.31
C ASN A 199 -0.87 -8.00 25.71
N ALA A 200 -0.80 -6.86 26.42
CA ALA A 200 -1.30 -5.58 25.92
C ALA A 200 -0.52 -5.08 24.69
N TRP A 201 0.79 -5.36 24.64
CA TRP A 201 1.68 -4.95 23.56
C TRP A 201 1.25 -5.52 22.21
N GLY A 202 0.77 -6.77 22.16
CA GLY A 202 0.26 -7.36 20.92
C GLY A 202 -0.83 -6.50 20.26
N TYR A 203 -1.77 -5.99 21.06
CA TYR A 203 -2.81 -5.08 20.58
C TYR A 203 -2.26 -3.71 20.17
N ILE A 204 -1.39 -3.12 21.02
CA ILE A 204 -0.78 -1.80 20.74
C ILE A 204 0.06 -1.86 19.45
N ASN A 205 0.83 -2.93 19.26
CA ASN A 205 1.66 -3.15 18.08
C ASN A 205 0.81 -3.17 16.80
N GLN A 206 -0.30 -3.90 16.79
CA GLN A 206 -1.22 -3.89 15.64
C GLN A 206 -1.78 -2.51 15.36
N GLN A 207 -2.13 -1.74 16.39
CA GLN A 207 -2.62 -0.37 16.22
C GLN A 207 -1.54 0.58 15.69
N LEU A 208 -0.29 0.45 16.14
CA LEU A 208 0.84 1.21 15.61
C LEU A 208 1.11 0.86 14.15
N LEU A 209 1.09 -0.42 13.78
CA LEU A 209 1.23 -0.84 12.38
C LEU A 209 0.09 -0.30 11.51
N ASN A 210 -1.15 -0.32 12.00
CA ASN A 210 -2.28 0.29 11.31
C ASN A 210 -2.10 1.79 11.13
N LEU A 211 -1.54 2.48 12.13
CA LEU A 211 -1.22 3.91 12.04
C LEU A 211 -0.12 4.19 11.02
N VAL A 212 0.95 3.38 11.01
CA VAL A 212 2.01 3.47 9.99
C VAL A 212 1.42 3.23 8.59
N ASN A 213 0.57 2.22 8.42
CA ASN A 213 -0.09 1.96 7.14
C ASN A 213 -1.03 3.09 6.70
N ARG A 214 -1.69 3.78 7.64
CA ARG A 214 -2.51 4.97 7.34
C ARG A 214 -1.66 6.18 6.96
N LEU A 215 -0.52 6.36 7.61
CA LEU A 215 0.40 7.45 7.32
C LEU A 215 1.19 7.21 6.03
N PHE A 216 1.54 5.96 5.72
CA PHE A 216 2.31 5.56 4.54
C PHE A 216 1.51 4.56 3.70
N PRO A 217 0.39 4.99 3.08
CA PRO A 217 -0.47 4.09 2.34
C PRO A 217 0.19 3.57 1.07
N ASN A 218 -0.22 2.36 0.64
CA ASN A 218 0.22 1.74 -0.61
C ASN A 218 -0.18 2.60 -1.82
N ILE A 219 -1.45 2.96 -1.87
CA ILE A 219 -2.00 3.86 -2.88
C ILE A 219 -2.39 5.16 -2.19
N ARG A 220 -1.82 6.25 -2.67
CA ARG A 220 -2.02 7.58 -2.12
C ARG A 220 -2.74 8.45 -3.14
N PHE A 221 -4.01 8.76 -2.91
CA PHE A 221 -4.72 9.72 -3.74
C PHE A 221 -4.31 11.16 -3.37
N ILE A 222 -3.80 11.93 -4.34
CA ILE A 222 -3.29 13.30 -4.17
C ILE A 222 -4.21 14.28 -4.89
N ARG A 223 -4.73 15.26 -4.12
CA ARG A 223 -5.63 16.30 -4.62
C ARG A 223 -5.11 17.68 -4.25
N ALA A 224 -5.25 18.63 -5.15
CA ALA A 224 -4.84 20.02 -4.94
C ALA A 224 -5.54 20.61 -3.69
N GLY A 225 -4.79 21.32 -2.85
CA GLY A 225 -5.34 22.11 -1.73
C GLY A 225 -5.63 21.38 -0.41
N ARG A 226 -5.71 20.04 -0.35
CA ARG A 226 -6.06 19.32 0.91
C ARG A 226 -4.87 18.73 1.69
N TYR A 227 -3.63 19.05 1.34
CA TYR A 227 -2.46 18.24 1.70
C TYR A 227 -1.52 18.75 2.81
N ARG A 228 -1.84 19.84 3.50
CA ARG A 228 -0.85 20.53 4.35
C ARG A 228 -0.42 19.77 5.62
N TRP A 229 -1.22 18.85 6.14
CA TRP A 229 -0.97 18.26 7.47
C TRP A 229 -0.34 16.86 7.46
N THR A 230 -0.43 16.11 6.36
CA THR A 230 0.07 14.72 6.33
C THR A 230 1.59 14.64 6.27
N TRP A 231 2.26 15.62 5.66
CA TRP A 231 3.73 15.63 5.58
C TRP A 231 4.39 15.82 6.95
N VAL A 232 3.83 16.66 7.83
CA VAL A 232 4.40 16.89 9.18
C VAL A 232 4.40 15.61 10.01
N TRP A 233 3.27 14.88 10.02
CA TRP A 233 3.17 13.60 10.72
C TRP A 233 4.06 12.51 10.10
N GLN A 234 4.18 12.48 8.76
CA GLN A 234 5.09 11.57 8.06
C GLN A 234 6.56 11.85 8.43
N SER A 235 6.97 13.11 8.46
CA SER A 235 8.33 13.51 8.83
C SER A 235 8.64 13.22 10.29
N LEU A 236 7.69 13.41 11.20
CA LEU A 236 7.86 13.14 12.63
C LEU A 236 8.01 11.64 12.90
N VAL A 237 7.11 10.82 12.34
CA VAL A 237 7.15 9.36 12.51
C VAL A 237 8.35 8.76 11.77
N GLY A 238 8.64 9.20 10.55
CA GLY A 238 9.83 8.77 9.81
C GLY A 238 11.14 9.15 10.52
N GLY A 239 11.21 10.37 11.07
CA GLY A 239 12.35 10.84 11.85
C GLY A 239 12.58 10.02 13.12
N LEU A 240 11.52 9.69 13.85
CA LEU A 240 11.59 8.80 15.03
C LEU A 240 12.15 7.42 14.67
N ILE A 241 11.66 6.81 13.59
CA ILE A 241 12.11 5.49 13.14
C ILE A 241 13.60 5.53 12.78
N VAL A 242 14.04 6.54 12.01
CA VAL A 242 15.44 6.67 11.57
C VAL A 242 16.37 6.96 12.74
N ALA A 243 16.01 7.90 13.62
CA ALA A 243 16.83 8.23 14.80
C ALA A 243 17.03 7.01 15.71
N PHE A 244 16.00 6.17 15.84
CA PHE A 244 16.10 4.97 16.66
C PHE A 244 16.86 3.83 15.98
N ALA A 245 16.70 3.66 14.66
CA ALA A 245 17.52 2.72 13.90
C ALA A 245 19.01 3.04 14.06
N LEU A 246 19.37 4.32 14.02
CA LEU A 246 20.74 4.78 14.25
C LEU A 246 21.22 4.52 15.69
N LEU A 247 20.35 4.68 16.69
CA LEU A 247 20.67 4.33 18.08
C LEU A 247 20.96 2.83 18.25
N ILE A 248 20.16 1.96 17.63
CA ILE A 248 20.41 0.50 17.67
C ILE A 248 21.72 0.17 16.96
N ILE A 249 21.94 0.72 15.76
CA ILE A 249 23.15 0.48 14.99
C ILE A 249 24.39 0.93 15.77
N ASN A 250 24.34 2.11 16.38
CA ASN A 250 25.43 2.60 17.24
C ASN A 250 25.63 1.68 18.45
N GLY A 251 24.56 1.25 19.13
CA GLY A 251 24.68 0.33 20.26
C GLY A 251 25.29 -1.03 19.87
N ILE A 252 24.95 -1.56 18.70
CA ILE A 252 25.54 -2.80 18.16
C ILE A 252 27.00 -2.57 17.77
N LEU A 253 27.31 -1.46 17.09
CA LEU A 253 28.69 -1.11 16.71
C LEU A 253 29.57 -0.92 17.93
N ASP A 254 29.10 -0.21 18.95
CA ASP A 254 29.82 -0.01 20.21
C ASP A 254 30.07 -1.35 20.91
N TRP A 255 29.08 -2.25 20.91
CA TRP A 255 29.27 -3.60 21.45
C TRP A 255 30.29 -4.43 20.65
N VAL A 256 30.25 -4.38 19.32
CA VAL A 256 31.21 -5.06 18.44
C VAL A 256 32.62 -4.49 18.61
N ILE A 257 32.77 -3.17 18.69
CA ILE A 257 34.05 -2.49 18.93
C ILE A 257 34.60 -2.88 20.31
N ASN A 258 33.77 -2.87 21.35
CA ASN A 258 34.17 -3.27 22.69
C ASN A 258 34.61 -4.74 22.72
N MET A 259 33.88 -5.65 22.04
CA MET A 259 34.29 -7.05 21.90
C MET A 259 35.58 -7.22 21.12
N LEU A 260 35.74 -6.54 19.98
CA LEU A 260 36.99 -6.60 19.19
C LEU A 260 38.19 -6.03 19.95
N SER A 261 38.01 -4.94 20.71
CA SER A 261 39.05 -4.37 21.57
C SER A 261 39.43 -5.28 22.74
N ALA A 262 38.53 -6.15 23.20
CA ALA A 262 38.81 -7.13 24.23
C ALA A 262 39.64 -8.32 23.70
N TYR A 263 39.61 -8.59 22.40
CA TYR A 263 40.32 -9.70 21.74
C TYR A 263 41.55 -9.27 20.93
N VAL A 264 41.64 -8.00 20.53
CA VAL A 264 42.81 -7.41 19.87
C VAL A 264 43.53 -6.51 20.88
N GLN A 265 44.42 -7.11 21.67
CA GLN A 265 45.43 -6.36 22.40
C GLN A 265 46.46 -5.85 21.40
N TRP A 266 46.57 -4.53 21.26
CA TRP A 266 47.81 -3.90 20.78
C TRP A 266 48.82 -3.83 21.91
#